data_AF-A0AAV7ZA13-F1
#
_entry.id   AF-A0AAV7ZA13-F1
#
_cell.length_a   1.000
_cell.length_b   1.000
_cell.length_c   1.000
_cell.angle_alpha   90.00
_cell.angle_beta   90.00
_cell.angle_gamma   90.00
#
_symmetry.space_group_name_H-M   'P 1'
#
loop_
_entity.id
_entity.type
_entity.pdbx_description
1 polymer ?
#
loop_
_entity_poly.entity_id
_entity_poly.type
_entity_poly.pdbx_seq_one_letter_code
_entity_poly.pdbx_strand_id
1 'polypeptide(L)'
;MNNKIEFLKTGGGMKKMKLEGDESETSSTSGSDRSSGSDSDLELMPEFFEKVDKIQKNLDLVEEEVGEIKRICEESLNSTNSTQSEELSQQVKAALTRVSKVNGKIKVNIENLEEENKEKMKDKVGIAETRIRQNQTQALKTKFVNMLSELNSVQENNKEKFRDKVSRQCKIVNPDITEEQIESVLDDGSQKTTQIFSGRQLQDAQDLVGQINAKHVDILNLEKSINELHQMFVDLALLVHVQGEMIDKIEANVVESKDYIHEGVKIVKTAIRYQKKSRKKMCCLICLFGTVGVGFVLYFLLK
;
A
#
# COMPACT_ATOMS: atom_id res chain seq x y z
N MET A 1 -9.15 -11.49 -29.50
CA MET A 1 -9.13 -10.11 -28.96
C MET A 1 -8.18 -10.11 -27.78
N ASN A 2 -6.90 -9.84 -28.04
CA ASN A 2 -5.83 -9.85 -27.03
C ASN A 2 -5.52 -8.40 -26.64
N ASN A 3 -5.77 -8.01 -25.40
CA ASN A 3 -5.21 -6.79 -24.82
C ASN A 3 -3.99 -7.17 -23.98
N LYS A 4 -2.82 -7.06 -24.61
CA LYS A 4 -1.50 -7.16 -23.99
C LYS A 4 -1.13 -5.76 -23.49
N ILE A 5 -1.17 -5.54 -22.19
CA ILE A 5 -0.73 -4.27 -21.59
C ILE A 5 0.79 -4.35 -21.40
N GLU A 6 1.54 -3.68 -22.27
CA GLU A 6 2.99 -3.49 -22.14
C GLU A 6 3.28 -2.41 -21.08
N PHE A 7 4.00 -2.77 -20.02
CA PHE A 7 4.58 -1.81 -19.08
C PHE A 7 5.99 -1.42 -19.55
N LEU A 8 6.15 -0.13 -19.82
CA LEU A 8 7.41 0.48 -20.25
C LEU A 8 8.45 0.44 -19.12
N LYS A 9 9.50 -0.34 -19.34
CA LYS A 9 10.83 -0.15 -18.74
C LYS A 9 11.40 1.19 -19.23
N THR A 10 11.78 2.08 -18.32
CA THR A 10 12.91 2.99 -18.55
C THR A 10 13.68 3.22 -17.26
N GLY A 11 14.88 2.62 -17.18
CA GLY A 11 15.94 3.05 -16.28
C GLY A 11 16.84 4.06 -16.99
N GLY A 12 17.49 4.94 -16.22
CA GLY A 12 18.55 5.78 -16.79
C GLY A 12 18.95 6.98 -15.96
N GLY A 13 20.03 6.84 -15.18
CA GLY A 13 21.17 7.76 -15.24
C GLY A 13 21.04 9.13 -14.58
N MET A 14 21.62 9.26 -13.39
CA MET A 14 22.12 10.51 -12.83
C MET A 14 23.03 11.24 -13.84
N LYS A 15 22.78 12.52 -14.09
CA LYS A 15 23.76 13.43 -14.72
C LYS A 15 23.85 14.72 -13.92
N LYS A 16 24.98 14.88 -13.22
CA LYS A 16 25.48 16.15 -12.67
C LYS A 16 25.60 17.18 -13.80
N MET A 17 25.06 18.38 -13.62
CA MET A 17 25.53 19.55 -14.37
C MET A 17 25.47 20.81 -13.49
N LYS A 18 26.39 21.72 -13.80
CA LYS A 18 27.13 22.65 -12.94
C LYS A 18 26.36 23.94 -12.65
N LEU A 19 26.62 24.50 -11.47
CA LEU A 19 26.22 25.83 -11.00
C LEU A 19 27.05 26.95 -11.67
N GLU A 20 26.35 28.03 -12.01
CA GLU A 20 26.80 29.44 -12.13
C GLU A 20 25.49 30.23 -12.09
N GLY A 21 25.19 31.18 -11.20
CA GLY A 21 25.96 31.98 -10.28
C GLY A 21 25.35 33.37 -10.39
N ASP A 22 24.43 33.74 -9.50
CA ASP A 22 24.23 35.16 -9.17
C ASP A 22 23.75 35.31 -7.73
N GLU A 23 24.46 36.16 -7.00
CA GLU A 23 24.39 36.37 -5.57
C GLU A 23 23.37 37.48 -5.26
N SER A 24 22.51 37.26 -4.27
CA SER A 24 22.09 38.34 -3.37
C SER A 24 21.72 37.78 -2.00
N GLU A 25 22.67 37.97 -1.09
CA GLU A 25 22.51 38.38 0.31
C GLU A 25 21.48 37.68 1.20
N THR A 26 22.03 36.71 1.94
CA THR A 26 21.83 36.43 3.37
C THR A 26 20.81 37.25 4.15
N SER A 27 19.81 36.56 4.71
CA SER A 27 19.48 36.73 6.13
C SER A 27 19.28 35.37 6.78
N SER A 28 20.17 35.06 7.70
CA SER A 28 20.11 33.92 8.60
C SER A 28 19.01 34.15 9.62
N THR A 29 18.04 33.26 9.67
CA THR A 29 17.34 32.97 10.93
C THR A 29 17.15 31.45 11.00
N SER A 30 18.04 30.86 11.80
CA SER A 30 17.84 29.54 12.40
C SER A 30 16.49 29.54 13.10
N GLY A 31 15.58 28.69 12.63
CA GLY A 31 14.27 28.44 13.19
C GLY A 31 13.88 27.01 12.89
N SER A 32 14.35 26.10 13.74
CA SER A 32 13.94 24.71 13.77
C SER A 32 12.48 24.60 14.22
N ASP A 33 11.52 24.79 13.31
CA ASP A 33 10.13 24.41 13.59
C ASP A 33 9.88 23.01 13.05
N ARG A 34 10.06 22.07 13.97
CA ARG A 34 9.58 20.70 13.88
C ARG A 34 8.11 20.72 13.44
N SER A 35 7.82 19.95 12.41
CA SER A 35 6.49 19.47 12.03
C SER A 35 5.69 19.11 13.29
N SER A 36 4.71 19.95 13.63
CA SER A 36 3.71 19.74 14.67
C SER A 36 2.34 19.59 14.00
N GLY A 37 2.26 18.68 13.03
CA GLY A 37 1.05 18.43 12.25
C GLY A 37 0.48 17.02 12.36
N SER A 38 1.16 16.08 13.03
CA SER A 38 0.68 14.69 13.13
C SER A 38 -0.31 14.45 14.27
N ASP A 39 -0.17 15.17 15.39
CA ASP A 39 -0.80 14.74 16.65
C ASP A 39 -2.25 15.22 16.80
N SER A 40 -2.64 16.32 16.16
CA SER A 40 -3.99 16.88 16.25
C SER A 40 -5.02 16.13 15.39
N ASP A 41 -4.59 15.51 14.29
CA ASP A 41 -5.50 14.74 13.42
C ASP A 41 -5.78 13.34 14.00
N LEU A 42 -4.84 12.78 14.76
CA LEU A 42 -4.96 11.50 15.47
C LEU A 42 -6.04 11.54 16.57
N GLU A 43 -6.27 12.69 17.21
CA GLU A 43 -7.33 12.86 18.23
C GLU A 43 -8.74 12.83 17.62
N LEU A 44 -8.90 13.10 16.32
CA LEU A 44 -10.21 13.25 15.69
C LEU A 44 -10.87 11.91 15.31
N MET A 45 -10.09 10.85 15.07
CA MET A 45 -10.59 9.56 14.58
C MET A 45 -9.74 8.33 14.99
N PRO A 46 -9.56 8.06 16.29
CA PRO A 46 -8.64 7.02 16.77
C PRO A 46 -8.96 5.63 16.18
N GLU A 47 -10.24 5.24 16.12
CA GLU A 47 -10.65 3.93 15.57
C GLU A 47 -10.36 3.79 14.07
N PHE A 48 -10.44 4.88 13.31
CA PHE A 48 -10.14 4.84 11.88
C PHE A 48 -8.65 4.62 11.65
N PHE A 49 -7.81 5.38 12.35
CA PHE A 49 -6.37 5.27 12.21
C PHE A 49 -5.83 3.92 12.71
N GLU A 50 -6.45 3.32 13.74
CA GLU A 50 -6.13 1.96 14.15
C GLU A 50 -6.40 0.93 13.03
N LYS A 51 -7.53 1.07 12.31
CA LYS A 51 -7.84 0.21 11.16
C LYS A 51 -6.87 0.43 9.99
N VAL A 52 -6.53 1.69 9.69
CA VAL A 52 -5.53 2.05 8.67
C VAL A 52 -4.17 1.44 9.00
N ASP A 53 -3.69 1.59 10.23
CA ASP A 53 -2.43 1.03 10.71
C ASP A 53 -2.44 -0.50 10.63
N LYS A 54 -3.55 -1.15 10.99
CA LYS A 54 -3.71 -2.59 10.85
C LYS A 54 -3.62 -3.06 9.39
N ILE A 55 -4.20 -2.33 8.44
CA ILE A 55 -4.09 -2.65 7.01
C ILE A 55 -2.65 -2.44 6.54
N GLN A 56 -2.02 -1.34 6.95
CA GLN A 56 -0.65 -1.00 6.61
C GLN A 56 0.33 -2.08 7.09
N LYS A 57 0.20 -2.56 8.34
CA LYS A 57 0.99 -3.68 8.87
C LYS A 57 0.78 -4.99 8.09
N ASN A 58 -0.44 -5.28 7.66
CA ASN A 58 -0.70 -6.45 6.83
C ASN A 58 -0.07 -6.31 5.45
N LEU A 59 -0.07 -5.12 4.85
CA LEU A 59 0.60 -4.86 3.56
C LEU A 59 2.10 -5.10 3.67
N ASP A 60 2.72 -4.63 4.75
CA ASP A 60 4.16 -4.79 4.98
C ASP A 60 4.50 -6.29 5.24
N LEU A 61 3.61 -7.03 5.90
CA LEU A 61 3.75 -8.48 6.06
C LEU A 61 3.64 -9.24 4.72
N VAL A 62 2.79 -8.79 3.79
CA VAL A 62 2.71 -9.40 2.45
C VAL A 62 4.02 -9.17 1.69
N GLU A 63 4.62 -7.98 1.80
CA GLU A 63 5.90 -7.69 1.17
C GLU A 63 7.01 -8.63 1.65
N GLU A 64 7.05 -8.89 2.97
CA GLU A 64 7.98 -9.86 3.56
C GLU A 64 7.74 -11.29 3.02
N GLU A 65 6.48 -11.74 3.02
CA GLU A 65 6.14 -13.08 2.52
C GLU A 65 6.36 -13.23 1.01
N VAL A 66 6.22 -12.16 0.21
CA VAL A 66 6.62 -12.14 -1.22
C VAL A 66 8.12 -12.39 -1.34
N GLY A 67 8.93 -11.77 -0.49
CA GLY A 67 10.37 -12.04 -0.39
C GLY A 67 10.67 -13.50 -0.07
N GLU A 68 9.94 -14.08 0.87
CA GLU A 68 10.10 -15.49 1.25
C GLU A 68 9.67 -16.45 0.13
N ILE A 69 8.59 -16.15 -0.60
CA ILE A 69 8.18 -16.90 -1.79
C ILE A 69 9.30 -16.88 -2.85
N LYS A 70 9.91 -15.72 -3.12
CA LYS A 70 11.05 -15.62 -4.06
C LYS A 70 12.16 -16.56 -3.62
N ARG A 71 12.53 -16.53 -2.34
CA ARG A 71 13.62 -17.35 -1.76
C ARG A 71 13.33 -18.85 -1.85
N ILE A 72 12.17 -19.31 -1.36
CA ILE A 72 11.82 -20.73 -1.35
C ILE A 72 11.66 -21.26 -2.79
N CYS A 73 11.09 -20.47 -3.71
CA CYS A 73 10.97 -20.88 -5.12
C CYS A 73 12.36 -21.04 -5.77
N GLU A 74 13.30 -20.14 -5.50
CA GLU A 74 14.68 -20.26 -5.98
C GLU A 74 15.40 -21.48 -5.39
N GLU A 75 15.20 -21.76 -4.11
CA GLU A 75 15.74 -22.96 -3.46
C GLU A 75 15.12 -24.24 -4.05
N SER A 76 13.81 -24.24 -4.26
CA SER A 76 13.07 -25.31 -4.93
C SER A 76 13.59 -25.54 -6.36
N LEU A 77 13.87 -24.47 -7.11
CA LEU A 77 14.48 -24.53 -8.44
C LEU A 77 15.88 -25.15 -8.44
N ASN A 78 16.64 -25.05 -7.34
CA ASN A 78 18.01 -25.56 -7.27
C ASN A 78 18.13 -26.93 -6.57
N SER A 79 17.03 -27.46 -6.02
CA SER A 79 16.99 -28.82 -5.47
C SER A 79 17.49 -29.86 -6.48
N THR A 80 18.29 -30.82 -5.99
CA THR A 80 18.96 -31.84 -6.81
C THR A 80 18.53 -33.27 -6.50
N ASN A 81 17.68 -33.47 -5.49
CA ASN A 81 17.13 -34.77 -5.13
C ASN A 81 15.62 -34.68 -4.88
N SER A 82 14.94 -35.82 -5.00
CA SER A 82 13.49 -35.94 -4.85
C SER A 82 12.98 -35.47 -3.48
N THR A 83 13.57 -35.96 -2.38
CA THR A 83 13.11 -35.68 -1.02
C THR A 83 13.15 -34.18 -0.69
N GLN A 84 14.26 -33.52 -0.98
CA GLN A 84 14.41 -32.08 -0.79
C GLN A 84 13.45 -31.29 -1.68
N SER A 85 13.23 -31.73 -2.92
CA SER A 85 12.28 -31.08 -3.82
C SER A 85 10.84 -31.19 -3.30
N GLU A 86 10.47 -32.30 -2.68
CA GLU A 86 9.15 -32.48 -2.07
C GLU A 86 8.98 -31.60 -0.82
N GLU A 87 9.98 -31.55 0.07
CA GLU A 87 9.95 -30.68 1.25
C GLU A 87 9.84 -29.20 0.88
N LEU A 88 10.64 -28.75 -0.10
CA LEU A 88 10.57 -27.38 -0.60
C LEU A 88 9.23 -27.08 -1.28
N SER A 89 8.65 -28.05 -1.99
CA SER A 89 7.31 -27.90 -2.57
C SER A 89 6.22 -27.68 -1.51
N GLN A 90 6.31 -28.39 -0.38
CA GLN A 90 5.43 -28.16 0.76
C GLN A 90 5.63 -26.75 1.35
N GLN A 91 6.87 -26.26 1.42
CA GLN A 91 7.17 -24.91 1.87
C GLN A 91 6.64 -23.83 0.91
N VAL A 92 6.76 -24.03 -0.41
CA VAL A 92 6.15 -23.14 -1.43
C VAL A 92 4.65 -23.05 -1.20
N LYS A 93 3.97 -24.19 -1.07
CA LYS A 93 2.52 -24.24 -0.81
C LYS A 93 2.13 -23.52 0.48
N ALA A 94 2.91 -23.71 1.54
CA ALA A 94 2.66 -23.05 2.82
C ALA A 94 2.80 -21.53 2.70
N ALA A 95 3.85 -21.03 2.05
CA ALA A 95 4.07 -19.59 1.84
C ALA A 95 2.95 -18.96 1.00
N LEU A 96 2.56 -19.60 -0.10
CA LEU A 96 1.42 -19.15 -0.94
C LEU A 96 0.11 -19.08 -0.13
N THR A 97 -0.13 -20.07 0.73
CA THR A 97 -1.33 -20.09 1.59
C THR A 97 -1.31 -18.97 2.63
N ARG A 98 -0.14 -18.66 3.22
CA ARG A 98 0.01 -17.54 4.16
C ARG A 98 -0.29 -16.21 3.48
N VAL A 99 0.30 -15.96 2.31
CA VAL A 99 0.07 -14.74 1.53
C VAL A 99 -1.39 -14.59 1.13
N SER A 100 -2.02 -15.65 0.61
CA SER A 100 -3.45 -15.63 0.25
C SER A 100 -4.34 -15.24 1.45
N LYS A 101 -4.04 -15.79 2.64
CA LYS A 101 -4.76 -15.46 3.87
C LYS A 101 -4.60 -13.98 4.28
N VAL A 102 -3.39 -13.42 4.18
CA VAL A 102 -3.16 -12.01 4.53
C VAL A 102 -3.81 -11.08 3.50
N ASN A 103 -3.71 -11.40 2.20
CA ASN A 103 -4.38 -10.67 1.13
C ASN A 103 -5.91 -10.65 1.32
N GLY A 104 -6.51 -11.79 1.67
CA GLY A 104 -7.94 -11.86 2.00
C GLY A 104 -8.34 -10.94 3.16
N LYS A 105 -7.51 -10.85 4.21
CA LYS A 105 -7.74 -9.91 5.33
C LYS A 105 -7.64 -8.45 4.89
N ILE A 106 -6.63 -8.11 4.07
CA ILE A 106 -6.45 -6.75 3.56
C ILE A 106 -7.67 -6.33 2.76
N LYS A 107 -8.12 -7.19 1.83
CA LYS A 107 -9.31 -6.97 1.01
C LYS A 107 -10.54 -6.66 1.88
N VAL A 108 -10.88 -7.54 2.82
CA VAL A 108 -12.04 -7.36 3.71
C VAL A 108 -11.93 -6.08 4.53
N ASN A 109 -10.76 -5.76 5.06
CA ASN A 109 -10.58 -4.54 5.85
C ASN A 109 -10.74 -3.27 4.99
N ILE A 110 -10.26 -3.29 3.75
CA ILE A 110 -10.45 -2.18 2.79
C ILE A 110 -11.93 -2.03 2.43
N GLU A 111 -12.64 -3.13 2.17
CA GLU A 111 -14.08 -3.13 1.90
C GLU A 111 -14.89 -2.54 3.06
N ASN A 112 -14.58 -2.95 4.29
CA ASN A 112 -15.21 -2.40 5.49
C ASN A 112 -14.93 -0.90 5.64
N LEU A 113 -13.69 -0.45 5.39
CA LEU A 113 -13.36 0.98 5.43
C LEU A 113 -14.13 1.78 4.36
N GLU A 114 -14.30 1.22 3.15
CA GLU A 114 -15.11 1.84 2.09
C GLU A 114 -16.59 1.95 2.49
N GLU A 115 -17.15 0.91 3.11
CA GLU A 115 -18.53 0.90 3.58
C GLU A 115 -18.75 1.91 4.71
N GLU A 116 -17.87 1.92 5.72
CA GLU A 116 -17.89 2.90 6.82
C GLU A 116 -17.78 4.34 6.28
N ASN A 117 -16.92 4.56 5.29
CA ASN A 117 -16.77 5.86 4.66
C ASN A 117 -18.09 6.29 3.97
N LYS A 118 -18.77 5.38 3.26
CA LYS A 118 -20.07 5.66 2.63
C LYS A 118 -21.16 6.00 3.65
N GLU A 119 -21.19 5.32 4.79
CA GLU A 119 -22.15 5.60 5.87
C GLU A 119 -21.89 6.98 6.50
N LYS A 120 -20.65 7.27 6.86
CA LYS A 120 -20.26 8.56 7.46
C LYS A 120 -20.53 9.75 6.53
N MET A 121 -20.49 9.56 5.21
CA MET A 121 -20.89 10.61 4.24
C MET A 121 -22.37 10.97 4.33
N LYS A 122 -23.24 10.01 4.65
CA LYS A 122 -24.69 10.25 4.79
C LYS A 122 -25.01 11.06 6.04
N ASP A 123 -24.21 10.89 7.09
CA ASP A 123 -24.38 11.55 8.39
C ASP A 123 -23.89 13.02 8.40
N LYS A 124 -23.51 13.58 7.25
CA LYS A 124 -22.97 14.96 7.11
C LYS A 124 -21.77 15.24 8.02
N VAL A 125 -20.88 14.26 8.13
CA VAL A 125 -19.58 14.41 8.79
C VAL A 125 -18.79 15.57 8.16
N GLY A 126 -17.94 16.22 8.95
CA GLY A 126 -17.16 17.38 8.51
C GLY A 126 -16.36 17.11 7.22
N ILE A 127 -16.25 18.13 6.37
CA ILE A 127 -15.57 18.05 5.06
C ILE A 127 -14.12 17.56 5.23
N ALA A 128 -13.43 17.98 6.28
CA ALA A 128 -12.04 17.59 6.56
C ALA A 128 -11.91 16.09 6.88
N GLU A 129 -12.69 15.57 7.84
CA GLU A 129 -12.70 14.14 8.19
C GLU A 129 -13.04 13.27 6.98
N THR A 130 -14.06 13.67 6.22
CA THR A 130 -14.52 12.97 5.02
C THR A 130 -13.40 12.84 3.98
N ARG A 131 -12.67 13.93 3.73
CA ARG A 131 -11.52 13.95 2.81
C ARG A 131 -10.36 13.10 3.31
N ILE A 132 -10.02 13.17 4.60
CA ILE A 132 -8.95 12.36 5.19
C ILE A 132 -9.25 10.87 5.01
N ARG A 133 -10.46 10.45 5.37
CA ARG A 133 -10.90 9.05 5.24
C ARG A 133 -10.83 8.55 3.80
N GLN A 134 -11.34 9.32 2.84
CA GLN A 134 -11.27 8.98 1.41
C GLN A 134 -9.84 8.85 0.92
N ASN A 135 -8.98 9.83 1.22
CA ASN A 135 -7.59 9.84 0.76
C ASN A 135 -6.81 8.65 1.30
N GLN A 136 -6.95 8.34 2.59
CA GLN A 136 -6.28 7.21 3.23
C GLN A 136 -6.76 5.87 2.66
N THR A 137 -8.07 5.65 2.54
CA THR A 137 -8.62 4.42 1.94
C THR A 137 -8.19 4.27 0.48
N GLN A 138 -8.14 5.36 -0.28
CA GLN A 138 -7.66 5.32 -1.66
C GLN A 138 -6.17 4.98 -1.76
N ALA A 139 -5.33 5.56 -0.89
CA ALA A 139 -3.91 5.23 -0.83
C ALA A 139 -3.66 3.75 -0.49
N LEU A 140 -4.40 3.19 0.47
CA LEU A 140 -4.32 1.77 0.83
C LEU A 140 -4.75 0.87 -0.34
N LYS A 141 -5.83 1.21 -1.05
CA LYS A 141 -6.25 0.47 -2.26
C LYS A 141 -5.16 0.45 -3.32
N THR A 142 -4.58 1.61 -3.65
CA THR A 142 -3.51 1.70 -4.64
C THR A 142 -2.28 0.89 -4.22
N LYS A 143 -1.86 0.99 -2.94
CA LYS A 143 -0.74 0.18 -2.42
C LYS A 143 -1.04 -1.32 -2.52
N PHE A 144 -2.26 -1.74 -2.18
CA PHE A 144 -2.66 -3.15 -2.27
C PHE A 144 -2.66 -3.66 -3.72
N VAL A 145 -3.22 -2.91 -4.67
CA VAL A 145 -3.20 -3.27 -6.11
C VAL A 145 -1.77 -3.41 -6.63
N ASN A 146 -0.89 -2.48 -6.27
CA ASN A 146 0.53 -2.54 -6.66
C ASN A 146 1.21 -3.79 -6.09
N MET A 147 0.96 -4.11 -4.81
CA MET A 147 1.49 -5.31 -4.15
C MET A 147 1.00 -6.61 -4.81
N LEU A 148 -0.30 -6.70 -5.14
CA LEU A 148 -0.86 -7.84 -5.87
C LEU A 148 -0.24 -7.98 -7.26
N SER A 149 0.07 -6.86 -7.92
CA SER A 149 0.71 -6.85 -9.25
C SER A 149 2.14 -7.37 -9.18
N GLU A 150 2.92 -6.94 -8.18
CA GLU A 150 4.26 -7.47 -7.94
C GLU A 150 4.21 -8.97 -7.64
N LEU A 151 3.35 -9.39 -6.71
CA LEU A 151 3.19 -10.80 -6.36
C LEU A 151 2.83 -11.65 -7.59
N ASN A 152 1.89 -11.18 -8.42
CA ASN A 152 1.51 -11.86 -9.66
C ASN A 152 2.71 -11.99 -10.62
N SER A 153 3.50 -10.92 -10.79
CA SER A 153 4.69 -10.96 -11.64
C SER A 153 5.73 -11.97 -11.14
N VAL A 154 5.91 -12.06 -9.82
CA VAL A 154 6.84 -13.01 -9.18
C VAL A 154 6.36 -14.45 -9.38
N GLN A 155 5.07 -14.70 -9.17
CA GLN A 155 4.48 -16.03 -9.34
C GLN A 155 4.55 -16.50 -10.79
N GLU A 156 4.24 -15.63 -11.75
CA GLU A 156 4.30 -15.97 -13.18
C GLU A 156 5.74 -16.29 -13.63
N ASN A 157 6.71 -15.47 -13.22
CA ASN A 157 8.12 -15.70 -13.51
C ASN A 157 8.62 -17.03 -12.91
N ASN A 158 8.24 -17.35 -11.66
CA ASN A 158 8.62 -18.62 -11.05
C ASN A 158 7.93 -19.83 -11.70
N LYS A 159 6.67 -19.67 -12.13
CA LYS A 159 5.94 -20.70 -12.88
C LYS A 159 6.67 -21.03 -14.18
N GLU A 160 7.08 -20.00 -14.94
CA GLU A 160 7.86 -20.18 -16.18
C GLU A 160 9.18 -20.91 -15.91
N LYS A 161 9.94 -20.49 -14.88
CA LYS A 161 11.18 -21.17 -14.48
C LYS A 161 10.97 -22.65 -14.10
N PHE A 162 9.86 -22.97 -13.42
CA PHE A 162 9.54 -24.36 -13.10
C PHE A 162 9.18 -25.18 -14.35
N ARG A 163 8.42 -24.61 -15.30
CA ARG A 163 8.13 -25.25 -16.59
C ARG A 163 9.44 -25.55 -17.35
N ASP A 164 10.35 -24.58 -17.41
CA ASP A 164 11.67 -24.75 -18.03
C ASP A 164 12.49 -25.87 -17.35
N LYS A 165 12.49 -25.93 -16.02
CA LYS A 165 13.20 -26.98 -15.27
C LYS A 165 12.63 -28.36 -15.61
N VAL A 166 11.31 -28.51 -15.59
CA VAL A 166 10.64 -29.77 -15.96
C VAL A 166 10.95 -30.17 -17.40
N SER A 167 10.86 -29.25 -18.36
CA SER A 167 11.20 -29.52 -19.77
C SER A 167 12.63 -30.04 -19.93
N ARG A 168 13.60 -29.41 -19.26
CA ARG A 168 15.00 -29.87 -19.26
C ARG A 168 15.16 -31.25 -18.63
N GLN A 169 14.52 -31.48 -17.47
CA GLN A 169 14.59 -32.77 -16.78
C GLN A 169 13.97 -33.90 -17.62
N CYS A 170 12.85 -33.64 -18.31
CA CYS A 170 12.26 -34.57 -19.26
C CYS A 170 13.22 -34.94 -20.40
N LYS A 171 13.91 -33.95 -20.99
CA LYS A 171 14.91 -34.17 -22.06
C LYS A 171 16.15 -34.95 -21.57
N ILE A 172 16.50 -34.84 -20.29
CA ILE A 172 17.59 -35.63 -19.68
C ILE A 172 17.19 -37.11 -19.55
N VAL A 173 15.97 -37.40 -19.07
CA VAL A 173 15.48 -38.78 -18.95
C VAL A 173 15.22 -39.40 -20.32
N ASN A 174 14.66 -38.61 -21.24
CA ASN A 174 14.32 -39.02 -22.60
C ASN A 174 14.76 -37.98 -23.64
N PRO A 175 15.93 -38.16 -24.28
CA PRO A 175 16.41 -37.26 -25.33
C PRO A 175 15.49 -37.17 -26.56
N ASP A 176 14.71 -38.22 -26.82
CA ASP A 176 13.80 -38.31 -27.97
C ASP A 176 12.37 -37.83 -27.65
N ILE A 177 12.15 -37.22 -26.47
CA ILE A 177 10.83 -36.73 -26.08
C ILE A 177 10.39 -35.58 -26.99
N THR A 178 9.15 -35.63 -27.47
CA THR A 178 8.59 -34.53 -28.28
C THR A 178 8.12 -33.39 -27.38
N GLU A 179 8.04 -32.18 -27.92
CA GLU A 179 7.55 -31.02 -27.16
C GLU A 179 6.08 -31.22 -26.73
N GLU A 180 5.28 -31.90 -27.54
CA GLU A 180 3.89 -32.30 -27.22
C GLU A 180 3.82 -33.24 -26.00
N GLN A 181 4.79 -34.16 -25.86
CA GLN A 181 4.88 -35.04 -24.70
C GLN A 181 5.33 -34.30 -23.44
N ILE A 182 6.22 -33.31 -23.58
CA ILE A 182 6.62 -32.44 -22.46
C ILE A 182 5.43 -31.62 -21.98
N GLU A 183 4.70 -30.98 -22.89
CA GLU A 183 3.51 -30.20 -22.53
C GLU A 183 2.47 -31.10 -21.86
N SER A 184 2.32 -32.32 -22.35
CA SER A 184 1.44 -33.29 -21.72
C SER A 184 1.88 -33.71 -20.30
N VAL A 185 3.18 -33.69 -19.98
CA VAL A 185 3.69 -33.90 -18.62
C VAL A 185 3.43 -32.67 -17.74
N LEU A 186 3.57 -31.47 -18.31
CA LEU A 186 3.27 -30.21 -17.64
C LEU A 186 1.79 -30.06 -17.29
N ASP A 187 0.89 -30.59 -18.13
CA ASP A 187 -0.56 -30.49 -17.96
C ASP A 187 -1.16 -31.64 -17.11
N ASP A 188 -0.85 -32.90 -17.42
CA ASP A 188 -1.47 -34.08 -16.76
C ASP A 188 -0.66 -34.65 -15.58
N GLY A 189 0.54 -34.12 -15.32
CA GLY A 189 1.32 -34.44 -14.13
C GLY A 189 1.81 -35.88 -14.02
N SER A 190 1.67 -36.46 -12.82
CA SER A 190 2.43 -37.66 -12.39
C SER A 190 2.07 -38.94 -13.13
N GLN A 191 0.84 -39.08 -13.63
CA GLN A 191 0.41 -40.29 -14.36
C GLN A 191 1.11 -40.40 -15.71
N LYS A 192 1.15 -39.32 -16.50
CA LYS A 192 1.84 -39.32 -17.79
C LYS A 192 3.35 -39.32 -17.65
N THR A 193 3.88 -38.63 -16.63
CA THR A 193 5.30 -38.72 -16.25
C THR A 193 5.69 -40.19 -16.01
N THR A 194 4.95 -40.89 -15.16
CA THR A 194 5.25 -42.31 -14.87
C THR A 194 5.12 -43.19 -16.11
N GLN A 195 4.10 -42.99 -16.96
CA GLN A 195 3.93 -43.78 -18.19
C GLN A 195 5.07 -43.57 -19.19
N ILE A 196 5.48 -42.33 -19.43
CA ILE A 196 6.55 -41.99 -20.39
C ILE A 196 7.90 -42.56 -19.93
N PHE A 197 8.13 -42.67 -18.62
CA PHE A 197 9.42 -43.07 -18.06
C PHE A 197 9.46 -44.49 -17.47
N SER A 198 8.32 -45.19 -17.39
CA SER A 198 8.17 -46.54 -16.77
C SER A 198 9.04 -47.65 -17.38
N GLY A 199 9.50 -47.50 -18.63
CA GLY A 199 10.34 -48.49 -19.32
C GLY A 199 11.86 -48.29 -19.13
N ARG A 200 12.31 -47.22 -18.46
CA ARG A 200 13.74 -46.89 -18.32
C ARG A 200 14.21 -47.17 -16.90
N GLN A 201 14.86 -48.32 -16.74
CA GLN A 201 15.30 -48.86 -15.45
C GLN A 201 16.66 -48.25 -15.03
N LEU A 202 16.68 -46.94 -14.76
CA LEU A 202 17.77 -46.30 -14.02
C LEU A 202 17.23 -45.87 -12.65
N GLN A 203 17.97 -46.16 -11.58
CA GLN A 203 17.66 -45.69 -10.24
C GLN A 203 17.61 -44.15 -10.20
N ASP A 204 18.47 -43.49 -10.99
CA ASP A 204 18.48 -42.05 -11.24
C ASP A 204 17.20 -41.53 -11.92
N ALA A 205 16.51 -42.37 -12.70
CA ALA A 205 15.26 -41.99 -13.35
C ALA A 205 14.10 -41.87 -12.35
N GLN A 206 14.10 -42.68 -11.28
CA GLN A 206 13.06 -42.59 -10.24
C GLN A 206 13.16 -41.31 -9.42
N ASP A 207 14.39 -40.92 -9.04
CA ASP A 207 14.63 -39.66 -8.33
C ASP A 207 14.25 -38.46 -9.21
N LEU A 208 14.62 -38.49 -10.50
CA LEU A 208 14.30 -37.41 -11.44
C LEU A 208 12.79 -37.30 -11.71
N VAL A 209 12.07 -38.42 -11.80
CA VAL A 209 10.60 -38.43 -11.88
C VAL A 209 9.99 -37.82 -10.61
N GLY A 210 10.53 -38.12 -9.43
CA GLY A 210 10.12 -37.49 -8.17
C GLY A 210 10.29 -35.96 -8.20
N GLN A 211 11.45 -35.48 -8.69
CA GLN A 211 11.71 -34.05 -8.86
C GLN A 211 10.74 -33.39 -9.85
N ILE A 212 10.48 -34.03 -11.00
CA ILE A 212 9.51 -33.55 -11.99
C ILE A 212 8.12 -33.41 -11.37
N ASN A 213 7.67 -34.43 -10.62
CA ASN A 213 6.37 -34.42 -9.96
C ASN A 213 6.26 -33.29 -8.93
N ALA A 214 7.28 -33.10 -8.10
CA ALA A 214 7.29 -32.00 -7.12
C ALA A 214 7.23 -30.62 -7.81
N LYS A 215 7.93 -30.44 -8.93
CA LYS A 215 7.88 -29.19 -9.71
C LYS A 215 6.54 -28.97 -10.39
N HIS A 216 5.90 -30.03 -10.87
CA HIS A 216 4.54 -29.94 -11.38
C HIS A 216 3.55 -29.52 -10.27
N VAL A 217 3.68 -30.06 -9.06
CA VAL A 217 2.89 -29.60 -7.90
C VAL A 217 3.13 -28.12 -7.60
N ASP A 218 4.37 -27.64 -7.68
CA ASP A 218 4.70 -26.22 -7.51
C ASP A 218 4.01 -25.34 -8.56
N ILE A 219 4.01 -25.77 -9.83
CA ILE A 219 3.31 -25.08 -10.93
C ILE A 219 1.81 -24.96 -10.63
N LEU A 220 1.15 -26.06 -10.24
CA LEU A 220 -0.27 -26.05 -9.92
C LEU A 220 -0.61 -25.13 -8.73
N ASN A 221 0.25 -25.11 -7.70
CA ASN A 221 0.05 -24.23 -6.55
C ASN A 221 0.20 -22.75 -6.96
N LEU A 222 1.16 -22.43 -7.84
CA LEU A 222 1.31 -21.08 -8.39
C LEU A 222 0.12 -20.69 -9.25
N GLU A 223 -0.36 -21.56 -10.14
CA GLU A 223 -1.54 -21.29 -10.97
C GLU A 223 -2.79 -21.05 -10.14
N LYS A 224 -3.01 -21.84 -9.09
CA LYS A 224 -4.09 -21.61 -8.14
C LYS A 224 -3.95 -20.23 -7.49
N SER A 225 -2.76 -19.88 -7.00
CA SER A 225 -2.54 -18.58 -6.37
C SER A 225 -2.74 -17.43 -7.36
N ILE A 226 -2.26 -17.54 -8.60
CA ILE A 226 -2.45 -16.53 -9.66
C ILE A 226 -3.95 -16.32 -9.94
N ASN A 227 -4.72 -17.40 -10.01
CA ASN A 227 -6.18 -17.32 -10.18
C ASN A 227 -6.87 -16.61 -9.00
N GLU A 228 -6.43 -16.86 -7.76
CA GLU A 228 -6.91 -16.13 -6.58
C GLU A 228 -6.60 -14.64 -6.66
N LEU A 229 -5.39 -14.26 -7.09
CA LEU A 229 -5.01 -12.85 -7.30
C LEU A 229 -5.85 -12.21 -8.40
N HIS A 230 -6.15 -12.94 -9.48
CA HIS A 230 -7.00 -12.45 -10.55
C HIS A 230 -8.42 -12.14 -10.05
N GLN A 231 -9.01 -13.03 -9.23
CA GLN A 231 -10.30 -12.77 -8.59
C GLN A 231 -10.25 -11.51 -7.73
N MET A 232 -9.18 -11.34 -6.92
CA MET A 232 -8.99 -10.12 -6.15
C MET A 232 -8.87 -8.86 -7.01
N PHE A 233 -8.22 -8.92 -8.18
CA PHE A 233 -8.19 -7.79 -9.11
C PHE A 233 -9.57 -7.43 -9.66
N VAL A 234 -10.38 -8.42 -10.01
CA VAL A 234 -11.76 -8.19 -10.47
C VAL A 234 -12.59 -7.53 -9.37
N ASP A 235 -12.47 -8.01 -8.13
CA ASP A 235 -13.18 -7.44 -6.99
C ASP A 235 -12.71 -6.00 -6.69
N LEU A 236 -11.40 -5.77 -6.74
CA LEU A 236 -10.83 -4.44 -6.55
C LEU A 236 -11.14 -3.50 -7.71
N ALA A 237 -11.29 -3.96 -8.95
CA ALA A 237 -11.67 -3.11 -10.08
C ALA A 237 -13.05 -2.46 -9.87
N LEU A 238 -13.96 -3.12 -9.17
CA LEU A 238 -15.25 -2.54 -8.77
C LEU A 238 -15.09 -1.47 -7.68
N LEU A 239 -14.10 -1.63 -6.78
CA LEU A 239 -13.81 -0.71 -5.68
C LEU A 239 -12.88 0.44 -6.08
N VAL A 240 -12.13 0.26 -7.15
CA VAL A 240 -11.18 1.22 -7.72
C VAL A 240 -11.85 1.84 -8.96
N HIS A 241 -12.84 2.69 -8.73
CA HIS A 241 -13.14 3.75 -9.70
C HIS A 241 -11.94 4.69 -9.71
N VAL A 242 -11.03 4.50 -10.66
CA VAL A 242 -9.87 5.36 -10.88
C VAL A 242 -10.36 6.77 -11.20
N GLN A 243 -10.43 7.65 -10.20
CA GLN A 243 -10.37 9.09 -10.44
C GLN A 243 -8.91 9.42 -10.73
N GLY A 244 -8.59 9.53 -12.02
CA GLY A 244 -7.27 9.94 -12.53
C GLY A 244 -6.83 11.37 -12.17
N GLU A 245 -7.43 12.02 -11.18
CA GLU A 245 -7.11 13.39 -10.73
C GLU A 245 -6.84 13.50 -9.22
N MET A 246 -6.83 12.41 -8.46
CA MET A 246 -6.59 12.44 -7.00
C MET A 246 -5.20 11.94 -6.57
N ILE A 247 -4.30 11.67 -7.50
CA ILE A 247 -2.89 11.40 -7.16
C ILE A 247 -2.11 12.71 -6.94
N ASP A 248 -2.48 13.80 -7.63
CA ASP A 248 -1.83 15.11 -7.49
C ASP A 248 -2.35 15.96 -6.31
N LYS A 249 -3.35 15.46 -5.55
CA LYS A 249 -3.96 16.22 -4.44
C LYS A 249 -3.38 15.91 -3.07
N ILE A 250 -2.40 15.00 -2.95
CA ILE A 250 -1.68 14.82 -1.69
C ILE A 250 -0.77 16.04 -1.43
N GLU A 251 -0.15 16.61 -2.47
CA GLU A 251 0.57 17.89 -2.35
C GLU A 251 -0.37 19.11 -2.27
N ALA A 252 -1.49 19.12 -3.02
CA ALA A 252 -2.43 20.24 -3.01
C ALA A 252 -3.27 20.37 -1.73
N ASN A 253 -3.60 19.26 -1.03
CA ASN A 253 -4.38 19.32 0.21
C ASN A 253 -3.57 19.87 1.41
N VAL A 254 -2.24 19.84 1.35
CA VAL A 254 -1.38 20.57 2.31
C VAL A 254 -1.48 22.09 2.07
N VAL A 255 -1.74 22.51 0.82
CA VAL A 255 -1.89 23.92 0.45
C VAL A 255 -3.28 24.45 0.83
N GLU A 256 -4.37 23.70 0.60
CA GLU A 256 -5.72 24.15 0.97
C GLU A 256 -5.90 24.29 2.50
N SER A 257 -5.22 23.46 3.31
CA SER A 257 -5.17 23.61 4.77
C SER A 257 -4.45 24.89 5.24
N LYS A 258 -3.51 25.42 4.46
CA LYS A 258 -2.90 26.73 4.77
C LYS A 258 -3.91 27.87 4.63
N ASP A 259 -4.83 27.79 3.69
CA ASP A 259 -5.82 28.84 3.46
C ASP A 259 -6.87 28.90 4.58
N TYR A 260 -7.34 27.76 5.09
CA TYR A 260 -8.25 27.71 6.25
C TYR A 260 -7.56 28.16 7.56
N ILE A 261 -6.27 27.85 7.76
CA ILE A 261 -5.50 28.39 8.89
C ILE A 261 -5.31 29.90 8.73
N HIS A 262 -5.08 30.40 7.52
CA HIS A 262 -4.92 31.84 7.28
C HIS A 262 -6.20 32.62 7.55
N GLU A 263 -7.37 32.06 7.22
CA GLU A 263 -8.68 32.66 7.50
C GLU A 263 -9.03 32.57 9.01
N GLY A 264 -8.71 31.44 9.67
CA GLY A 264 -8.84 31.30 11.13
C GLY A 264 -7.96 32.28 11.91
N VAL A 265 -6.71 32.49 11.49
CA VAL A 265 -5.80 33.50 12.07
C VAL A 265 -6.33 34.91 11.88
N LYS A 266 -6.98 35.20 10.73
CA LYS A 266 -7.65 36.50 10.53
C LYS A 266 -8.77 36.69 11.54
N ILE A 267 -9.68 35.72 11.70
CA ILE A 267 -10.81 35.79 12.65
C ILE A 267 -10.31 35.97 14.11
N VAL A 268 -9.28 35.23 14.52
CA VAL A 268 -8.67 35.38 15.85
C VAL A 268 -8.01 36.76 16.03
N LYS A 269 -7.30 37.26 15.02
CA LYS A 269 -6.72 38.62 15.05
C LYS A 269 -7.80 39.70 15.14
N THR A 270 -8.90 39.60 14.40
CA THR A 270 -10.02 40.54 14.54
C THR A 270 -10.65 40.43 15.92
N ALA A 271 -10.89 39.23 16.45
CA ALA A 271 -11.43 39.02 17.79
C ALA A 271 -10.55 39.67 18.88
N ILE A 272 -9.23 39.50 18.82
CA ILE A 272 -8.29 40.14 19.77
C ILE A 272 -8.30 41.67 19.61
N ARG A 273 -8.38 42.20 18.39
CA ARG A 273 -8.50 43.65 18.15
C ARG A 273 -9.82 44.20 18.72
N TYR A 274 -10.93 43.51 18.55
CA TYR A 274 -12.21 43.87 19.17
C TYR A 274 -12.15 43.82 20.69
N GLN A 275 -11.54 42.79 21.28
CA GLN A 275 -11.33 42.68 22.73
C GLN A 275 -10.46 43.82 23.28
N LYS A 276 -9.36 44.17 22.59
CA LYS A 276 -8.48 45.30 22.98
C LYS A 276 -9.20 46.65 22.87
N LYS A 277 -10.00 46.87 21.82
CA LYS A 277 -10.82 48.10 21.68
C LYS A 277 -11.92 48.18 22.73
N SER A 278 -12.57 47.06 23.06
CA SER A 278 -13.60 46.99 24.09
C SER A 278 -13.04 47.35 25.47
N ARG A 279 -11.87 46.81 25.85
CA ARG A 279 -11.19 47.16 27.10
C ARG A 279 -10.86 48.65 27.24
N LYS A 280 -10.44 49.31 26.15
CA LYS A 280 -10.19 50.78 26.17
C LYS A 280 -11.48 51.59 26.36
N LYS A 281 -12.59 51.18 25.74
CA LYS A 281 -13.90 51.80 25.94
C LYS A 281 -14.42 51.60 27.36
N MET A 282 -14.23 50.41 27.92
CA MET A 282 -14.63 50.10 29.30
C MET A 282 -13.85 50.92 30.33
N CYS A 283 -12.53 51.09 30.15
CA CYS A 283 -11.71 51.96 31.01
C CYS A 283 -12.18 53.42 30.96
N CYS A 284 -12.48 53.94 29.76
CA CYS A 284 -12.97 55.31 29.60
C CYS A 284 -14.34 55.53 30.29
N LEU A 285 -15.25 54.55 30.19
CA LEU A 285 -16.53 54.61 30.90
C LEU A 285 -16.34 54.60 32.42
N ILE A 286 -15.45 53.73 32.95
CA ILE A 286 -15.15 53.68 34.39
C ILE A 286 -14.59 55.03 34.87
N CYS A 287 -13.68 55.65 34.13
CA CYS A 287 -13.15 56.98 34.48
C CYS A 287 -14.23 58.06 34.49
N LEU A 288 -15.15 58.06 33.51
CA LEU A 288 -16.26 59.02 33.45
C LEU A 288 -17.23 58.86 34.64
N PHE A 289 -17.60 57.63 34.98
CA PHE A 289 -18.46 57.39 36.15
C PHE A 289 -17.75 57.72 37.46
N GLY A 290 -16.44 57.48 37.55
CA GLY A 290 -15.61 57.84 38.69
C GLY A 290 -15.59 59.35 38.96
N THR A 291 -15.38 60.18 37.93
CA THR A 291 -15.34 61.65 38.11
C THR A 291 -16.71 62.23 38.47
N VAL A 292 -17.78 61.73 37.88
CA VAL A 292 -19.16 62.12 38.23
C VAL A 292 -19.48 61.73 39.68
N GLY A 293 -19.09 60.52 40.10
CA GLY A 293 -19.29 60.05 41.47
C GLY A 293 -18.54 60.90 42.50
N VAL A 294 -17.27 61.22 42.26
CA VAL A 294 -16.47 62.09 43.14
C VAL A 294 -17.07 63.50 43.21
N GLY A 295 -17.50 64.06 42.09
CA GLY A 295 -18.18 65.36 42.06
C GLY A 295 -19.48 65.36 42.85
N PHE A 296 -20.28 64.30 42.76
CA PHE A 296 -21.52 64.15 43.53
C PHE A 296 -21.26 64.08 45.04
N VAL A 297 -20.23 63.32 45.47
CA VAL A 297 -19.83 63.23 46.88
C VAL A 297 -19.32 64.57 47.40
N LEU A 298 -18.49 65.28 46.65
CA LEU A 298 -17.99 66.61 47.04
C LEU A 298 -19.11 67.65 47.10
N TYR A 299 -20.07 67.63 46.17
CA TYR A 299 -21.25 68.49 46.22
C TYR A 299 -22.07 68.27 47.49
N PHE A 300 -22.21 67.01 47.92
CA PHE A 300 -22.95 66.66 49.13
C PHE A 300 -22.18 66.99 50.43
N LEU A 301 -20.85 67.09 50.38
CA LEU A 301 -20.00 67.45 51.54
C LEU A 301 -19.81 68.97 51.70
N LEU A 302 -19.94 69.75 50.62
CA LEU A 302 -19.79 71.22 50.60
C LEU A 302 -21.12 71.98 50.78
N LYS A 303 -22.23 71.27 50.89
CA LYS A 303 -23.57 71.81 51.07
C LYS A 303 -24.14 71.37 52.41
#